data_AF-A0A259MGY4-F1
#
_entry.id   AF-A0A259MGY4-F1
#
_cell.length_a   1.000
_cell.length_b   1.000
_cell.length_c   1.000
_cell.angle_alpha   90.00
_cell.angle_beta   90.00
_cell.angle_gamma   90.00
#
_symmetry.space_group_name_H-M   'P 1'
#
loop_
_entity.id
_entity.type
_entity.pdbx_description
1 polymer ?
#
loop_
_entity_poly.entity_id
_entity_poly.type
_entity_poly.pdbx_seq_one_letter_code
_entity_poly.pdbx_strand_id
1 'polypeptide(L)'
;MTTDTQIVALPEKETALHVYSAANGLDPFLAKIREEIDGFTPDVTTRKGREAIASIAYKVARSKTALDNVGKELVAELKEVPKKIDAERKRMRDLLEAWQDEVRRPLTEWEAAEEARKAKHKSGIDQINLRLECRDLDAEELKSNIAWLEGMAIGAEWEEYETEAARSKEKALVALRDALVAREKYEAEQAELERLRAEAAAREQKEREERIAREAAEAERLAAERRAQEERDATARREAEAKAAAERRELELKLAAERAEREALEAKQRAEQAERDAQARAESAAAAERQRQADEQARIEAEALAREKDRAHKSAVMKAAKEAIMTAGVTEEQAKAIVKLIASGSVPRVSISY
;
A
#
# COMPACT_ATOMS: atom_id res chain seq x y z
N MET A 1 128.79 -34.93 -3.42
CA MET A 1 129.11 -35.11 -1.99
C MET A 1 128.95 -33.77 -1.31
N THR A 2 127.88 -33.58 -0.56
CA THR A 2 127.68 -32.38 0.28
C THR A 2 128.72 -32.43 1.40
N THR A 3 129.75 -31.59 1.31
CA THR A 3 130.67 -31.37 2.43
C THR A 3 129.87 -30.69 3.54
N ASP A 4 129.41 -31.46 4.52
CA ASP A 4 128.64 -30.95 5.64
C ASP A 4 129.49 -29.99 6.47
N THR A 5 129.24 -28.69 6.32
CA THR A 5 129.98 -27.60 7.00
C THR A 5 129.50 -27.36 8.44
N GLN A 6 128.86 -28.34 9.07
CA GLN A 6 128.33 -28.28 10.43
C GLN A 6 129.28 -28.98 11.40
N ILE A 7 129.32 -28.53 12.65
CA ILE A 7 130.25 -29.03 13.69
C ILE A 7 129.83 -30.42 14.20
N VAL A 8 128.53 -30.71 14.17
CA VAL A 8 127.93 -31.85 14.86
C VAL A 8 127.08 -32.68 13.92
N ALA A 9 127.22 -34.00 14.04
CA ALA A 9 126.32 -34.96 13.43
C ALA A 9 124.93 -34.82 14.05
N LEU A 10 123.92 -34.65 13.20
CA LEU A 10 122.53 -34.46 13.62
C LEU A 10 121.99 -35.73 14.30
N PRO A 11 120.98 -35.60 15.18
CA PRO A 11 120.25 -36.76 15.67
C PRO A 11 119.73 -37.60 14.50
N GLU A 12 119.95 -38.90 14.53
CA GLU A 12 119.42 -39.80 13.52
C GLU A 12 117.89 -39.78 13.55
N LYS A 13 117.25 -39.95 12.39
CA LYS A 13 115.78 -39.83 12.29
C LYS A 13 115.04 -40.74 13.28
N GLU A 14 115.59 -41.93 13.56
CA GLU A 14 115.03 -42.92 14.49
C GLU A 14 115.15 -42.50 15.97
N THR A 15 116.16 -41.68 16.32
CA THR A 15 116.42 -41.22 17.69
C THR A 15 115.99 -39.77 17.93
N ALA A 16 115.71 -39.01 16.87
CA ALA A 16 115.33 -37.60 16.92
C ALA A 16 114.12 -37.36 17.82
N LEU A 17 113.08 -38.20 17.77
CA LEU A 17 111.92 -38.05 18.67
C LEU A 17 112.33 -38.07 20.14
N HIS A 18 113.18 -39.03 20.54
CA HIS A 18 113.66 -39.14 21.91
C HIS A 18 114.50 -37.92 22.30
N VAL A 19 115.42 -37.49 21.43
CA VAL A 19 116.31 -36.36 21.66
C VAL A 19 115.55 -35.03 21.83
N TYR A 20 114.58 -34.74 20.97
CA TYR A 20 113.81 -33.49 21.04
C TYR A 20 112.68 -33.49 22.07
N SER A 21 112.28 -34.67 22.58
CA SER A 21 111.24 -34.79 23.62
C SER A 21 111.80 -34.84 25.05
N ALA A 22 113.08 -35.19 25.21
CA ALA A 22 113.74 -35.24 26.51
C ALA A 22 114.09 -33.84 27.04
N ALA A 23 113.99 -33.65 28.35
CA ALA A 23 114.50 -32.46 29.02
C ALA A 23 116.02 -32.34 28.74
N ASN A 24 116.42 -31.23 28.11
CA ASN A 24 117.80 -30.97 27.69
C ASN A 24 118.40 -32.08 26.79
N GLY A 25 117.58 -32.78 26.00
CA GLY A 25 118.07 -33.90 25.18
C GLY A 25 119.07 -33.52 24.09
N LEU A 26 119.14 -32.24 23.70
CA LEU A 26 120.13 -31.72 22.76
C LEU A 26 121.51 -31.44 23.41
N ASP A 27 121.64 -31.49 24.73
CA ASP A 27 122.88 -31.16 25.44
C ASP A 27 124.11 -31.93 24.92
N PRO A 28 124.06 -33.24 24.59
CA PRO A 28 125.22 -33.94 24.01
C PRO A 28 125.65 -33.38 22.65
N PHE A 29 124.71 -32.86 21.86
CA PHE A 29 124.99 -32.23 20.57
C PHE A 29 125.53 -30.81 20.76
N LEU A 30 124.96 -30.04 21.70
CA LEU A 30 125.45 -28.70 22.04
C LEU A 30 126.84 -28.76 22.69
N ALA A 31 127.15 -29.78 23.47
CA ALA A 31 128.45 -30.01 24.08
C ALA A 31 129.55 -30.18 23.03
N LYS A 32 129.28 -30.90 21.93
CA LYS A 32 130.23 -31.03 20.81
C LYS A 32 130.46 -29.71 20.07
N ILE A 33 129.42 -28.88 19.92
CA ILE A 33 129.58 -27.51 19.40
C ILE A 33 130.47 -26.70 20.33
N ARG A 34 130.26 -26.84 21.64
CA ARG A 34 131.03 -26.13 22.66
C ARG A 34 132.51 -26.55 22.67
N GLU A 35 132.79 -27.84 22.54
CA GLU A 35 134.15 -28.39 22.46
C GLU A 35 134.93 -27.81 21.28
N GLU A 36 134.33 -27.73 20.08
CA GLU A 36 134.94 -27.10 18.90
C GLU A 36 135.21 -25.60 19.12
N ILE A 37 134.32 -24.90 19.84
CA ILE A 37 134.50 -23.48 20.19
C ILE A 37 135.64 -23.31 21.19
N ASP A 38 135.67 -24.12 22.25
CA ASP A 38 136.68 -24.03 23.31
C ASP A 38 138.08 -24.42 22.82
N GLY A 39 138.17 -25.34 21.85
CA GLY A 39 139.42 -25.70 21.19
C GLY A 39 139.96 -24.62 20.24
N PHE A 40 139.17 -23.59 19.92
CA PHE A 40 139.55 -22.52 19.00
C PHE A 40 140.07 -21.29 19.74
N THR A 41 141.35 -20.94 19.50
CA THR A 41 141.94 -19.69 20.03
C THR A 41 141.80 -18.55 19.00
N PRO A 42 140.99 -17.52 19.27
CA PRO A 42 140.75 -16.44 18.31
C PRO A 42 141.94 -15.45 18.24
N ASP A 43 142.37 -15.12 17.03
CA ASP A 43 143.31 -14.03 16.76
C ASP A 43 142.67 -13.01 15.81
N VAL A 44 142.38 -11.81 16.32
CA VAL A 44 141.78 -10.73 15.51
C VAL A 44 142.82 -9.88 14.79
N THR A 45 144.09 -9.98 15.19
CA THR A 45 145.17 -9.11 14.71
C THR A 45 145.59 -9.47 13.28
N THR A 46 145.44 -10.73 12.88
CA THR A 46 145.75 -11.20 11.52
C THR A 46 144.50 -11.38 10.65
N ARG A 47 144.65 -11.19 9.33
CA ARG A 47 143.57 -11.49 8.35
C ARG A 47 143.12 -12.95 8.45
N LYS A 48 144.08 -13.87 8.53
CA LYS A 48 143.84 -15.32 8.63
C LYS A 48 143.07 -15.67 9.91
N GLY A 49 143.42 -15.05 11.04
CA GLY A 49 142.70 -15.26 12.30
C GLY A 49 141.25 -14.73 12.25
N ARG A 50 141.00 -13.56 11.65
CA ARG A 50 139.62 -13.07 11.42
C ARG A 50 138.80 -13.97 10.50
N GLU A 51 139.39 -14.51 9.44
CA GLU A 51 138.74 -15.49 8.54
C GLU A 51 138.42 -16.80 9.28
N ALA A 52 139.30 -17.27 10.17
CA ALA A 52 139.06 -18.45 10.99
C ALA A 52 137.92 -18.23 12.01
N ILE A 53 137.85 -17.05 12.66
CA ILE A 53 136.73 -16.67 13.54
C ILE A 53 135.41 -16.69 12.76
N ALA A 54 135.38 -16.08 11.57
CA ALA A 54 134.20 -16.07 10.71
C ALA A 54 133.78 -17.50 10.29
N SER A 55 134.75 -18.37 10.01
CA SER A 55 134.49 -19.77 9.67
C SER A 55 133.86 -20.54 10.84
N ILE A 56 134.39 -20.43 12.07
CA ILE A 56 133.80 -21.11 13.25
C ILE A 56 132.38 -20.59 13.49
N ALA A 57 132.17 -19.27 13.45
CA ALA A 57 130.83 -18.68 13.60
C ALA A 57 129.86 -19.19 12.53
N TYR A 58 130.30 -19.34 11.28
CA TYR A 58 129.50 -19.91 10.20
C TYR A 58 129.12 -21.37 10.48
N LYS A 59 130.08 -22.21 10.90
CA LYS A 59 129.80 -23.61 11.25
C LYS A 59 128.78 -23.73 12.39
N VAL A 60 128.89 -22.88 13.44
CA VAL A 60 127.90 -22.81 14.53
C VAL A 60 126.51 -22.44 14.00
N ALA A 61 126.43 -21.42 13.13
CA ALA A 61 125.17 -21.02 12.52
C ALA A 61 124.54 -22.14 11.68
N ARG A 62 125.36 -22.91 10.94
CA ARG A 62 124.93 -24.07 10.17
C ARG A 62 124.42 -25.20 11.06
N SER A 63 125.14 -25.54 12.13
CA SER A 63 124.69 -26.52 13.13
C SER A 63 123.37 -26.14 13.77
N LYS A 64 123.18 -24.86 14.12
CA LYS A 64 121.89 -24.35 14.64
C LYS A 64 120.76 -24.57 13.65
N THR A 65 120.93 -24.14 12.39
CA THR A 65 119.88 -24.29 11.36
C THR A 65 119.56 -25.76 11.10
N ALA A 66 120.58 -26.62 11.08
CA ALA A 66 120.38 -28.04 10.84
C ALA A 66 119.63 -28.73 12.00
N LEU A 67 119.98 -28.43 13.26
CA LEU A 67 119.23 -28.90 14.42
C LEU A 67 117.79 -28.35 14.46
N ASP A 68 117.57 -27.07 14.12
CA ASP A 68 116.21 -26.50 14.06
C ASP A 68 115.35 -27.18 12.98
N ASN A 69 115.93 -27.45 11.81
CA ASN A 69 115.20 -28.12 10.72
C ASN A 69 114.77 -29.55 11.08
N VAL A 70 115.62 -30.34 11.75
CA VAL A 70 115.25 -31.68 12.23
C VAL A 70 114.07 -31.62 13.19
N GLY A 71 114.07 -30.67 14.13
CA GLY A 71 112.95 -30.48 15.05
C GLY A 71 111.66 -30.06 14.33
N LYS A 72 111.74 -29.18 13.34
CA LYS A 72 110.60 -28.74 12.52
C LYS A 72 110.01 -29.89 11.70
N GLU A 73 110.84 -30.67 11.03
CA GLU A 73 110.43 -31.83 10.23
C GLU A 73 109.76 -32.87 11.13
N LEU A 74 110.35 -33.17 12.29
CA LEU A 74 109.76 -34.09 13.27
C LEU A 74 108.37 -33.61 13.73
N VAL A 75 108.22 -32.34 14.09
CA VAL A 75 106.91 -31.79 14.50
C VAL A 75 105.90 -31.84 13.34
N ALA A 76 106.33 -31.60 12.10
CA ALA A 76 105.47 -31.70 10.93
C ALA A 76 104.98 -33.15 10.72
N GLU A 77 105.90 -34.14 10.76
CA GLU A 77 105.56 -35.56 10.63
C GLU A 77 104.64 -36.02 11.77
N LEU A 78 104.92 -35.62 13.01
CA LEU A 78 104.09 -35.96 14.17
C LEU A 78 102.67 -35.38 14.07
N LYS A 79 102.51 -34.14 13.57
CA LYS A 79 101.19 -33.51 13.41
C LYS A 79 100.32 -34.15 12.33
N GLU A 80 100.93 -34.79 11.33
CA GLU A 80 100.17 -35.52 10.32
C GLU A 80 99.49 -36.77 10.90
N VAL A 81 99.99 -37.33 12.00
CA VAL A 81 99.37 -38.50 12.65
C VAL A 81 98.00 -38.15 13.27
N PRO A 82 97.85 -37.16 14.18
CA PRO A 82 96.54 -36.72 14.67
C PRO A 82 95.60 -36.27 13.55
N LYS A 83 96.11 -35.55 12.55
CA LYS A 83 95.31 -35.11 11.39
C LYS A 83 94.70 -36.28 10.63
N LYS A 84 95.47 -37.33 10.35
CA LYS A 84 94.97 -38.56 9.71
C LYS A 84 93.98 -39.31 10.61
N ILE A 85 94.25 -39.38 11.91
CA ILE A 85 93.35 -40.00 12.89
C ILE A 85 92.00 -39.29 12.90
N ASP A 86 91.98 -37.95 12.98
CA ASP A 86 90.73 -37.20 13.01
C ASP A 86 89.95 -37.28 11.69
N ALA A 87 90.66 -37.27 10.55
CA ALA A 87 90.04 -37.50 9.25
C ALA A 87 89.38 -38.88 9.16
N GLU A 88 90.07 -39.94 9.58
CA GLU A 88 89.50 -41.29 9.56
C GLU A 88 88.37 -41.45 10.58
N ARG A 89 88.48 -40.85 11.78
CA ARG A 89 87.40 -40.82 12.76
C ARG A 89 86.15 -40.12 12.22
N LYS A 90 86.31 -39.02 11.46
CA LYS A 90 85.19 -38.35 10.79
C LYS A 90 84.58 -39.26 9.72
N ARG A 91 85.40 -39.78 8.81
CA ARG A 91 84.95 -40.70 7.76
C ARG A 91 84.19 -41.89 8.32
N MET A 92 84.70 -42.51 9.38
CA MET A 92 84.05 -43.62 10.07
C MET A 92 82.68 -43.21 10.63
N ARG A 93 82.56 -42.06 11.32
CA ARG A 93 81.26 -41.60 11.84
C ARG A 93 80.25 -41.36 10.71
N ASP A 94 80.66 -40.62 9.69
CA ASP A 94 79.80 -40.27 8.55
C ASP A 94 79.33 -41.56 7.81
N LEU A 95 80.20 -42.57 7.67
CA LEU A 95 79.83 -43.87 7.08
C LEU A 95 78.88 -44.67 7.97
N LEU A 96 79.14 -44.74 9.28
CA LEU A 96 78.29 -45.48 10.21
C LEU A 96 76.90 -44.87 10.33
N GLU A 97 76.78 -43.54 10.27
CA GLU A 97 75.51 -42.83 10.23
C GLU A 97 74.74 -43.15 8.94
N ALA A 98 75.40 -43.08 7.78
CA ALA A 98 74.77 -43.45 6.51
C ALA A 98 74.30 -44.91 6.48
N TRP A 99 75.07 -45.84 7.04
CA TRP A 99 74.67 -47.25 7.13
C TRP A 99 73.55 -47.47 8.16
N GLN A 100 73.55 -46.73 9.26
CA GLN A 100 72.44 -46.77 10.22
C GLN A 100 71.14 -46.34 9.56
N ASP A 101 71.17 -45.25 8.78
CA ASP A 101 70.02 -44.77 8.02
C ASP A 101 69.56 -45.78 6.97
N GLU A 102 70.50 -46.36 6.21
CA GLU A 102 70.21 -47.39 5.21
C GLU A 102 69.53 -48.61 5.83
N VAL A 103 70.04 -49.09 6.96
CA VAL A 103 69.46 -50.23 7.69
C VAL A 103 68.09 -49.89 8.27
N ARG A 104 67.88 -48.65 8.73
CA ARG A 104 66.61 -48.22 9.32
C ARG A 104 65.54 -47.87 8.28
N ARG A 105 65.95 -47.50 7.05
CA ARG A 105 65.05 -47.01 5.99
C ARG A 105 63.86 -47.93 5.70
N PRO A 106 64.01 -49.26 5.52
CA PRO A 106 62.86 -50.13 5.26
C PRO A 106 61.81 -50.11 6.37
N LEU A 107 62.25 -50.05 7.64
CA LEU A 107 61.33 -49.95 8.78
C LEU A 107 60.63 -48.58 8.80
N THR A 108 61.34 -47.49 8.48
CA THR A 108 60.76 -46.15 8.42
C THR A 108 59.71 -46.05 7.31
N GLU A 109 60.00 -46.60 6.14
CA GLU A 109 59.07 -46.66 5.01
C GLU A 109 57.82 -47.48 5.36
N TRP A 110 58.00 -48.62 6.02
CA TRP A 110 56.88 -49.45 6.49
C TRP A 110 56.04 -48.74 7.56
N GLU A 111 56.67 -48.11 8.57
CA GLU A 111 55.96 -47.35 9.61
C GLU A 111 55.13 -46.20 9.00
N ALA A 112 55.70 -45.47 8.03
CA ALA A 112 55.00 -44.40 7.34
C ALA A 112 53.83 -44.92 6.50
N ALA A 113 54.03 -46.02 5.77
CA ALA A 113 52.97 -46.65 4.99
C ALA A 113 51.84 -47.19 5.88
N GLU A 114 52.19 -47.77 7.03
CA GLU A 114 51.25 -48.32 8.00
C GLU A 114 50.42 -47.22 8.68
N GLU A 115 51.04 -46.11 9.07
CA GLU A 115 50.32 -44.96 9.59
C GLU A 115 49.42 -44.31 8.53
N ALA A 116 49.88 -44.21 7.28
CA ALA A 116 49.04 -43.73 6.18
C ALA A 116 47.85 -44.65 5.90
N ARG A 117 48.04 -45.98 5.97
CA ARG A 117 46.99 -47.00 5.84
C ARG A 117 45.93 -46.80 6.92
N LYS A 118 46.33 -46.77 8.20
CA LYS A 118 45.40 -46.53 9.33
C LYS A 118 44.67 -45.20 9.21
N ALA A 119 45.37 -44.13 8.84
CA ALA A 119 44.78 -42.81 8.67
C ALA A 119 43.71 -42.80 7.56
N LYS A 120 43.96 -43.50 6.45
CA LYS A 120 42.97 -43.66 5.37
C LYS A 120 41.69 -44.33 5.85
N HIS A 121 41.80 -45.44 6.60
CA HIS A 121 40.61 -46.14 7.14
C HIS A 121 39.85 -45.28 8.13
N LYS A 122 40.55 -44.64 9.08
CA LYS A 122 39.93 -43.73 10.05
C LYS A 122 39.21 -42.57 9.35
N SER A 123 39.86 -41.93 8.38
CA SER A 123 39.23 -40.87 7.59
C SER A 123 37.99 -41.35 6.82
N GLY A 124 38.01 -42.58 6.30
CA GLY A 124 36.84 -43.19 5.67
C GLY A 124 35.68 -43.37 6.64
N ILE A 125 35.95 -43.90 7.84
CA ILE A 125 34.95 -44.03 8.92
C ILE A 125 34.42 -42.67 9.36
N ASP A 126 35.28 -41.66 9.51
CA ASP A 126 34.88 -40.30 9.87
C ASP A 126 33.95 -39.69 8.81
N GLN A 127 34.25 -39.90 7.52
CA GLN A 127 33.35 -39.48 6.45
C GLN A 127 32.00 -40.18 6.52
N ILE A 128 31.95 -41.47 6.85
CA ILE A 128 30.67 -42.17 7.08
C ILE A 128 29.94 -41.55 8.28
N ASN A 129 30.64 -41.32 9.39
CA ASN A 129 30.04 -40.78 10.61
C ASN A 129 29.48 -39.36 10.42
N LEU A 130 30.11 -38.52 9.61
CA LEU A 130 29.62 -37.18 9.31
C LEU A 130 28.19 -37.19 8.72
N ARG A 131 27.77 -38.27 8.06
CA ARG A 131 26.42 -38.39 7.46
C ARG A 131 25.34 -38.50 8.54
N LEU A 132 25.70 -38.89 9.76
CA LEU A 132 24.78 -38.85 10.91
C LEU A 132 24.40 -37.41 11.29
N GLU A 133 25.20 -36.42 10.92
CA GLU A 133 24.92 -35.00 11.17
C GLU A 133 24.07 -34.38 10.06
N CYS A 134 23.98 -35.03 8.88
CA CYS A 134 23.25 -34.55 7.70
C CYS A 134 21.76 -34.91 7.69
N ARG A 135 21.10 -34.97 8.85
CA ARG A 135 19.69 -35.45 8.96
C ARG A 135 18.64 -34.37 8.70
N ASP A 136 19.01 -33.10 8.77
CA ASP A 136 18.09 -31.96 8.64
C ASP A 136 18.02 -31.40 7.20
N LEU A 137 18.57 -32.14 6.24
CA LEU A 137 18.63 -31.77 4.83
C LEU A 137 17.27 -31.95 4.11
N ASP A 138 17.17 -31.53 2.86
CA ASP A 138 15.99 -31.82 2.03
C ASP A 138 15.98 -33.27 1.52
N ALA A 139 14.84 -33.70 0.95
CA ALA A 139 14.67 -35.08 0.50
C ALA A 139 15.66 -35.49 -0.62
N GLU A 140 16.10 -34.56 -1.48
CA GLU A 140 17.02 -34.84 -2.58
C GLU A 140 18.45 -35.04 -2.07
N GLU A 141 18.88 -34.17 -1.16
CA GLU A 141 20.17 -34.28 -0.49
C GLU A 141 20.26 -35.53 0.39
N LEU A 142 19.18 -35.88 1.12
CA LEU A 142 19.11 -37.12 1.91
C LEU A 142 19.24 -38.36 1.01
N LYS A 143 18.55 -38.40 -0.14
CA LYS A 143 18.68 -39.47 -1.14
C LYS A 143 20.09 -39.58 -1.68
N SER A 144 20.74 -38.45 -1.96
CA SER A 144 22.12 -38.41 -2.45
C SER A 144 23.11 -38.97 -1.43
N ASN A 145 22.95 -38.62 -0.14
CA ASN A 145 23.78 -39.16 0.95
C ASN A 145 23.57 -40.67 1.15
N ILE A 146 22.32 -41.14 1.07
CA ILE A 146 22.00 -42.57 1.13
C ILE A 146 22.67 -43.30 -0.04
N ALA A 147 22.52 -42.81 -1.28
CA ALA A 147 23.12 -43.42 -2.45
C ALA A 147 24.65 -43.48 -2.38
N TRP A 148 25.28 -42.42 -1.86
CA TRP A 148 26.73 -42.38 -1.63
C TRP A 148 27.18 -43.47 -0.63
N LEU A 149 26.47 -43.61 0.50
CA LEU A 149 26.77 -44.66 1.47
C LEU A 149 26.53 -46.05 0.88
N GLU A 150 25.41 -46.27 0.18
CA GLU A 150 25.07 -47.54 -0.46
C GLU A 150 26.14 -47.95 -1.48
N GLY A 151 26.61 -47.01 -2.30
CA GLY A 151 27.67 -47.20 -3.28
C GLY A 151 29.06 -47.45 -2.69
N MET A 152 29.28 -47.15 -1.40
CA MET A 152 30.55 -47.42 -0.74
C MET A 152 30.68 -48.91 -0.42
N ALA A 153 31.62 -49.61 -1.06
CA ALA A 153 31.97 -50.98 -0.69
C ALA A 153 32.69 -50.99 0.67
N ILE A 154 32.20 -51.84 1.57
CA ILE A 154 32.89 -52.20 2.81
C ILE A 154 33.20 -53.69 2.70
N GLY A 155 34.45 -54.01 2.42
CA GLY A 155 34.95 -55.37 2.36
C GLY A 155 36.38 -55.49 2.88
N ALA A 156 37.08 -56.54 2.43
CA ALA A 156 38.41 -56.91 2.91
C ALA A 156 39.45 -55.79 2.78
N GLU A 157 39.24 -54.82 1.89
CA GLU A 157 40.09 -53.64 1.73
C GLU A 157 40.08 -52.70 2.95
N TRP A 158 39.15 -52.87 3.90
CA TRP A 158 39.13 -52.13 5.17
C TRP A 158 39.88 -52.85 6.30
N GLU A 159 40.35 -54.07 6.06
CA GLU A 159 41.20 -54.82 6.99
C GLU A 159 40.58 -54.88 8.41
N GLU A 160 41.33 -54.53 9.47
CA GLU A 160 40.82 -54.55 10.84
C GLU A 160 39.68 -53.54 11.11
N TYR A 161 39.47 -52.59 10.20
CA TYR A 161 38.42 -51.57 10.27
C TYR A 161 37.13 -51.97 9.57
N GLU A 162 37.08 -53.11 8.87
CA GLU A 162 35.90 -53.56 8.12
C GLU A 162 34.63 -53.58 8.99
N THR A 163 34.72 -54.19 10.17
CA THR A 163 33.58 -54.32 11.07
C THR A 163 33.11 -52.96 11.60
N GLU A 164 34.05 -52.07 11.94
CA GLU A 164 33.73 -50.72 12.42
C GLU A 164 33.11 -49.86 11.32
N ALA A 165 33.66 -49.91 10.10
CA ALA A 165 33.15 -49.21 8.95
C ALA A 165 31.76 -49.71 8.54
N ALA A 166 31.54 -51.04 8.54
CA ALA A 166 30.24 -51.64 8.24
C ALA A 166 29.18 -51.21 9.27
N ARG A 167 29.52 -51.25 10.57
CA ARG A 167 28.63 -50.78 11.64
C ARG A 167 28.30 -49.29 11.51
N SER A 168 29.31 -48.47 11.20
CA SER A 168 29.14 -47.01 11.03
C SER A 168 28.26 -46.72 9.80
N LYS A 169 28.47 -47.43 8.69
CA LYS A 169 27.67 -47.31 7.47
C LYS A 169 26.22 -47.68 7.73
N GLU A 170 25.96 -48.81 8.38
CA GLU A 170 24.61 -49.25 8.70
C GLU A 170 23.89 -48.24 9.60
N LYS A 171 24.57 -47.76 10.66
CA LYS A 171 24.03 -46.74 11.55
C LYS A 171 23.67 -45.46 10.81
N ALA A 172 24.52 -45.00 9.89
CA ALA A 172 24.27 -43.81 9.07
C ALA A 172 23.10 -44.02 8.09
N LEU A 173 23.04 -45.17 7.43
CA LEU A 173 21.94 -45.51 6.50
C LEU A 173 20.59 -45.54 7.20
N VAL A 174 20.49 -46.20 8.36
CA VAL A 174 19.25 -46.23 9.16
C VAL A 174 18.82 -44.81 9.51
N ALA A 175 19.72 -44.01 10.06
CA ALA A 175 19.41 -42.66 10.51
C ALA A 175 18.98 -41.73 9.36
N LEU A 176 19.62 -41.84 8.19
CA LEU A 176 19.26 -41.05 7.00
C LEU A 176 17.95 -41.51 6.36
N ARG A 177 17.67 -42.82 6.33
CA ARG A 177 16.40 -43.34 5.82
C ARG A 177 15.23 -42.91 6.69
N ASP A 178 15.40 -42.95 8.01
CA ASP A 178 14.38 -42.45 8.95
C ASP A 178 14.13 -40.95 8.74
N ALA A 179 15.20 -40.16 8.58
CA ALA A 179 15.09 -38.73 8.27
C ALA A 179 14.39 -38.48 6.93
N LEU A 180 14.69 -39.26 5.89
CA LEU A 180 14.07 -39.14 4.58
C LEU A 180 12.56 -39.42 4.66
N VAL A 181 12.15 -40.49 5.33
CA VAL A 181 10.72 -40.80 5.52
C VAL A 181 10.01 -39.66 6.26
N ALA A 182 10.62 -39.12 7.30
CA ALA A 182 10.06 -37.98 8.03
C ALA A 182 9.93 -36.74 7.14
N ARG A 183 10.94 -36.47 6.30
CA ARG A 183 10.98 -35.32 5.40
C ARG A 183 9.96 -35.43 4.27
N GLU A 184 9.86 -36.58 3.60
CA GLU A 184 8.87 -36.84 2.55
C GLU A 184 7.44 -36.74 3.09
N LYS A 185 7.20 -37.23 4.32
CA LYS A 185 5.92 -37.06 5.00
C LYS A 185 5.61 -35.59 5.25
N TYR A 186 6.57 -34.83 5.80
CA TYR A 186 6.40 -33.40 6.05
C TYR A 186 6.09 -32.63 4.76
N GLU A 187 6.82 -32.89 3.68
CA GLU A 187 6.61 -32.25 2.38
C GLU A 187 5.24 -32.60 1.78
N ALA A 188 4.81 -33.86 1.88
CA ALA A 188 3.49 -34.28 1.44
C ALA A 188 2.37 -33.59 2.23
N GLU A 189 2.52 -33.46 3.56
CA GLU A 189 1.57 -32.75 4.43
C GLU A 189 1.51 -31.25 4.08
N GLN A 190 2.65 -30.60 3.77
CA GLN A 190 2.66 -29.21 3.32
C GLN A 190 1.97 -29.04 1.96
N ALA A 191 2.26 -29.92 1.00
CA ALA A 191 1.62 -29.87 -0.32
C ALA A 191 0.09 -30.09 -0.24
N GLU A 192 -0.36 -31.00 0.62
CA GLU A 192 -1.79 -31.20 0.86
C GLU A 192 -2.43 -29.98 1.53
N LEU A 193 -1.76 -29.39 2.53
CA LEU A 193 -2.24 -28.18 3.20
C LEU A 193 -2.36 -26.99 2.24
N GLU A 194 -1.40 -26.81 1.34
CA GLU A 194 -1.46 -25.80 0.29
C GLU A 194 -2.61 -26.04 -0.68
N ARG A 195 -2.84 -27.29 -1.11
CA ARG A 195 -3.98 -27.66 -1.95
C ARG A 195 -5.32 -27.35 -1.26
N LEU A 196 -5.45 -27.70 0.01
CA LEU A 196 -6.66 -27.42 0.80
C LEU A 196 -6.90 -25.91 0.96
N ARG A 197 -5.85 -25.11 1.16
CA ARG A 197 -5.94 -23.64 1.20
C ARG A 197 -6.37 -23.06 -0.14
N ALA A 198 -5.80 -23.54 -1.24
CA ALA A 198 -6.17 -23.11 -2.59
C ALA A 198 -7.63 -23.46 -2.91
N GLU A 199 -8.09 -24.66 -2.54
CA GLU A 199 -9.49 -25.07 -2.72
C GLU A 199 -10.44 -24.22 -1.86
N ALA A 200 -10.10 -23.97 -0.59
CA ALA A 200 -10.90 -23.12 0.30
C ALA A 200 -11.01 -21.69 -0.25
N ALA A 201 -9.91 -21.11 -0.70
CA ALA A 201 -9.90 -19.78 -1.31
C ALA A 201 -10.75 -19.73 -2.60
N ALA A 202 -10.69 -20.77 -3.43
CA ALA A 202 -11.52 -20.86 -4.64
C ALA A 202 -13.02 -20.98 -4.31
N ARG A 203 -13.38 -21.75 -3.26
CA ARG A 203 -14.76 -21.86 -2.79
C ARG A 203 -15.26 -20.52 -2.23
N GLU A 204 -14.48 -19.84 -1.39
CA GLU A 204 -14.85 -18.53 -0.84
C GLU A 204 -15.03 -17.49 -1.95
N GLN A 205 -14.14 -17.47 -2.95
CA GLN A 205 -14.27 -16.58 -4.09
C GLN A 205 -15.56 -16.86 -4.87
N LYS A 206 -15.87 -18.13 -5.14
CA LYS A 206 -17.11 -18.53 -5.80
C LYS A 206 -18.34 -18.12 -4.99
N GLU A 207 -18.34 -18.37 -3.69
CA GLU A 207 -19.45 -17.98 -2.80
C GLU A 207 -19.64 -16.46 -2.75
N ARG A 208 -18.54 -15.70 -2.78
CA ARG A 208 -18.57 -14.23 -2.86
C ARG A 208 -19.14 -13.76 -4.20
N GLU A 209 -18.71 -14.34 -5.31
CA GLU A 209 -19.25 -14.04 -6.65
C GLU A 209 -20.74 -14.39 -6.74
N GLU A 210 -21.15 -15.55 -6.22
CA GLU A 210 -22.56 -15.94 -6.15
C GLU A 210 -23.38 -15.01 -5.26
N ARG A 211 -22.83 -14.58 -4.12
CA ARG A 211 -23.49 -13.60 -3.23
C ARG A 211 -23.67 -12.26 -3.94
N ILE A 212 -22.63 -11.73 -4.57
CA ILE A 212 -22.70 -10.49 -5.36
C ILE A 212 -23.72 -10.63 -6.48
N ALA A 213 -23.75 -11.77 -7.19
CA ALA A 213 -24.72 -12.03 -8.26
C ALA A 213 -26.16 -12.10 -7.72
N ARG A 214 -26.39 -12.76 -6.57
CA ARG A 214 -27.70 -12.81 -5.89
C ARG A 214 -28.15 -11.43 -5.43
N GLU A 215 -27.27 -10.66 -4.79
CA GLU A 215 -27.54 -9.29 -4.34
C GLU A 215 -27.84 -8.36 -5.52
N ALA A 216 -27.08 -8.46 -6.62
CA ALA A 216 -27.34 -7.69 -7.83
C ALA A 216 -28.69 -8.05 -8.48
N ALA A 217 -29.02 -9.34 -8.57
CA ALA A 217 -30.30 -9.81 -9.10
C ALA A 217 -31.48 -9.37 -8.22
N GLU A 218 -31.32 -9.40 -6.90
CA GLU A 218 -32.33 -8.92 -5.95
C GLU A 218 -32.49 -7.39 -6.00
N ALA A 219 -31.39 -6.64 -6.06
CA ALA A 219 -31.42 -5.20 -6.21
C ALA A 219 -32.14 -4.78 -7.51
N GLU A 220 -31.88 -5.46 -8.61
CA GLU A 220 -32.58 -5.22 -9.88
C GLU A 220 -34.07 -5.57 -9.78
N ARG A 221 -34.43 -6.70 -9.15
CA ARG A 221 -35.83 -7.07 -8.91
C ARG A 221 -36.57 -6.01 -8.08
N LEU A 222 -35.96 -5.54 -6.98
CA LEU A 222 -36.53 -4.49 -6.14
C LEU A 222 -36.60 -3.13 -6.86
N ALA A 223 -35.63 -2.82 -7.72
CA ALA A 223 -35.66 -1.61 -8.54
C ALA A 223 -36.78 -1.69 -9.60
N ALA A 224 -36.96 -2.83 -10.25
CA ALA A 224 -38.04 -3.08 -11.20
C ALA A 224 -39.42 -3.02 -10.52
N GLU A 225 -39.56 -3.63 -9.33
CA GLU A 225 -40.79 -3.56 -8.53
C GLU A 225 -41.11 -2.13 -8.10
N ARG A 226 -40.12 -1.36 -7.64
CA ARG A 226 -40.29 0.07 -7.32
C ARG A 226 -40.73 0.88 -8.53
N ARG A 227 -40.10 0.70 -9.70
CA ARG A 227 -40.52 1.39 -10.94
C ARG A 227 -41.95 1.02 -11.33
N ALA A 228 -42.30 -0.27 -11.24
CA ALA A 228 -43.66 -0.72 -11.53
C ALA A 228 -44.68 -0.15 -10.54
N GLN A 229 -44.33 -0.03 -9.25
CA GLN A 229 -45.19 0.59 -8.24
C GLN A 229 -45.31 2.11 -8.47
N GLU A 230 -44.22 2.81 -8.77
CA GLU A 230 -44.23 4.24 -9.12
C GLU A 230 -45.09 4.50 -10.36
N GLU A 231 -45.04 3.64 -11.38
CA GLU A 231 -45.88 3.74 -12.57
C GLU A 231 -47.36 3.49 -12.26
N ARG A 232 -47.66 2.50 -11.42
CA ARG A 232 -49.03 2.25 -10.92
C ARG A 232 -49.56 3.42 -10.12
N ASP A 233 -48.76 3.96 -9.19
CA ASP A 233 -49.14 5.11 -8.36
C ASP A 233 -49.32 6.37 -9.21
N ALA A 234 -48.45 6.60 -10.20
CA ALA A 234 -48.60 7.70 -11.15
C ALA A 234 -49.87 7.55 -12.00
N THR A 235 -50.19 6.34 -12.44
CA THR A 235 -51.43 6.05 -13.18
C THR A 235 -52.65 6.25 -12.29
N ALA A 236 -52.65 5.73 -11.06
CA ALA A 236 -53.72 5.92 -10.09
C ALA A 236 -53.92 7.40 -9.72
N ARG A 237 -52.83 8.18 -9.58
CA ARG A 237 -52.91 9.64 -9.38
C ARG A 237 -53.54 10.34 -10.58
N ARG A 238 -53.14 10.02 -11.81
CA ARG A 238 -53.74 10.57 -13.03
C ARG A 238 -55.23 10.24 -13.13
N GLU A 239 -55.62 9.01 -12.81
CA GLU A 239 -57.02 8.60 -12.78
C GLU A 239 -57.81 9.33 -11.68
N ALA A 240 -57.24 9.47 -10.48
CA ALA A 240 -57.88 10.20 -9.38
C ALA A 240 -58.01 11.70 -9.69
N GLU A 241 -56.99 12.33 -10.28
CA GLU A 241 -57.04 13.72 -10.74
C GLU A 241 -58.06 13.90 -11.87
N ALA A 242 -58.15 12.96 -12.82
CA ALA A 242 -59.15 12.99 -13.88
C ALA A 242 -60.58 12.85 -13.33
N LYS A 243 -60.80 11.93 -12.37
CA LYS A 243 -62.09 11.77 -11.68
C LYS A 243 -62.45 13.01 -10.87
N ALA A 244 -61.52 13.56 -10.09
CA ALA A 244 -61.74 14.79 -9.33
C ALA A 244 -62.03 15.99 -10.24
N ALA A 245 -61.38 16.08 -11.41
CA ALA A 245 -61.67 17.11 -12.40
C ALA A 245 -63.05 16.91 -13.04
N ALA A 246 -63.46 15.66 -13.31
CA ALA A 246 -64.79 15.33 -13.82
C ALA A 246 -65.89 15.65 -12.79
N GLU A 247 -65.71 15.26 -11.53
CA GLU A 247 -66.62 15.57 -10.43
C GLU A 247 -66.74 17.08 -10.22
N ARG A 248 -65.63 17.83 -10.27
CA ARG A 248 -65.66 19.30 -10.21
C ARG A 248 -66.47 19.91 -11.35
N ARG A 249 -66.30 19.42 -12.58
CA ARG A 249 -67.09 19.86 -13.74
C ARG A 249 -68.56 19.52 -13.60
N GLU A 250 -68.89 18.33 -13.10
CA GLU A 250 -70.29 17.95 -12.86
C GLU A 250 -70.93 18.81 -11.77
N LEU A 251 -70.20 19.09 -10.69
CA LEU A 251 -70.65 19.97 -9.62
C LEU A 251 -70.83 21.41 -10.11
N GLU A 252 -69.92 21.90 -10.95
CA GLU A 252 -70.01 23.22 -11.58
C GLU A 252 -71.21 23.33 -12.51
N LEU A 253 -71.47 22.30 -13.34
CA LEU A 253 -72.67 22.23 -14.18
C LEU A 253 -73.96 22.18 -13.35
N LYS A 254 -73.97 21.42 -12.25
CA LYS A 254 -75.12 21.37 -11.33
C LYS A 254 -75.38 22.72 -10.66
N LEU A 255 -74.33 23.40 -10.16
CA LEU A 255 -74.44 24.73 -9.58
C LEU A 255 -74.85 25.77 -10.62
N ALA A 256 -74.38 25.66 -11.87
CA ALA A 256 -74.82 26.51 -12.96
C ALA A 256 -76.30 26.28 -13.32
N ALA A 257 -76.76 25.02 -13.35
CA ALA A 257 -78.14 24.67 -13.59
C ALA A 257 -79.06 25.15 -12.45
N GLU A 258 -78.66 24.98 -11.19
CA GLU A 258 -79.40 25.46 -10.02
C GLU A 258 -79.48 27.00 -9.99
N ARG A 259 -78.40 27.70 -10.37
CA ARG A 259 -78.42 29.17 -10.54
C ARG A 259 -79.35 29.59 -11.67
N ALA A 260 -79.31 28.91 -12.82
CA ALA A 260 -80.20 29.20 -13.94
C ALA A 260 -81.67 28.94 -13.59
N GLU A 261 -81.97 27.88 -12.84
CA GLU A 261 -83.32 27.56 -12.37
C GLU A 261 -83.81 28.59 -11.35
N ARG A 262 -82.94 29.03 -10.43
CA ARG A 262 -83.25 30.10 -9.47
C ARG A 262 -83.47 31.44 -10.16
N GLU A 263 -82.65 31.80 -11.14
CA GLU A 263 -82.84 33.01 -11.97
C GLU A 263 -84.14 32.94 -12.78
N ALA A 264 -84.49 31.78 -13.35
CA ALA A 264 -85.75 31.58 -14.06
C ALA A 264 -86.96 31.69 -13.11
N LEU A 265 -86.86 31.16 -11.89
CA LEU A 265 -87.91 31.27 -10.88
C LEU A 265 -88.07 32.71 -10.38
N GLU A 266 -86.97 33.42 -10.13
CA GLU A 266 -86.99 34.84 -9.75
C GLU A 266 -87.52 35.72 -10.88
N ALA A 267 -87.22 35.42 -12.15
CA ALA A 267 -87.79 36.10 -13.31
C ALA A 267 -89.30 35.85 -13.42
N LYS A 268 -89.75 34.61 -13.15
CA LYS A 268 -91.17 34.25 -13.17
C LYS A 268 -91.95 34.93 -12.03
N GLN A 269 -91.37 35.00 -10.84
CA GLN A 269 -91.95 35.73 -9.70
C GLN A 269 -92.00 37.25 -9.95
N ARG A 270 -90.98 37.84 -10.58
CA ARG A 270 -91.01 39.25 -11.01
C ARG A 270 -92.09 39.50 -12.08
N ALA A 271 -92.30 38.56 -13.00
CA ALA A 271 -93.35 38.66 -14.01
C ALA A 271 -94.77 38.56 -13.39
N GLU A 272 -95.01 37.63 -12.47
CA GLU A 272 -96.29 37.52 -11.74
C GLU A 272 -96.56 38.75 -10.85
N GLN A 273 -95.53 39.30 -10.19
CA GLN A 273 -95.67 40.51 -9.38
C GLN A 273 -95.98 41.73 -10.26
N ALA A 274 -95.35 41.85 -11.44
CA ALA A 274 -95.63 42.91 -12.40
C ALA A 274 -97.05 42.82 -13.00
N GLU A 275 -97.58 41.60 -13.21
CA GLU A 275 -98.95 41.38 -13.69
C GLU A 275 -100.00 41.74 -12.62
N ARG A 276 -99.75 41.40 -11.35
CA ARG A 276 -100.61 41.82 -10.23
C ARG A 276 -100.61 43.34 -10.01
N ASP A 277 -99.44 43.98 -10.11
CA ASP A 277 -99.34 45.44 -10.00
C ASP A 277 -100.00 46.16 -11.20
N ALA A 278 -99.98 45.56 -12.39
CA ALA A 278 -100.69 46.06 -13.56
C ALA A 278 -102.22 45.93 -13.43
N GLN A 279 -102.72 44.82 -12.88
CA GLN A 279 -104.16 44.63 -12.60
C GLN A 279 -104.67 45.58 -11.52
N ALA A 280 -103.92 45.80 -10.43
CA ALA A 280 -104.29 46.75 -9.38
C ALA A 280 -104.33 48.21 -9.88
N ARG A 281 -103.44 48.58 -10.81
CA ARG A 281 -103.46 49.91 -11.47
C ARG A 281 -104.61 50.07 -12.46
N ALA A 282 -104.99 49.00 -13.17
CA ALA A 282 -106.13 49.01 -14.08
C ALA A 282 -107.49 49.13 -13.35
N GLU A 283 -107.66 48.45 -12.20
CA GLU A 283 -108.87 48.57 -11.39
C GLU A 283 -109.00 49.94 -10.71
N SER A 284 -107.89 50.51 -10.22
CA SER A 284 -107.87 51.87 -9.65
C SER A 284 -108.18 52.95 -10.70
N ALA A 285 -107.65 52.81 -11.92
CA ALA A 285 -107.95 53.73 -13.03
C ALA A 285 -109.42 53.61 -13.51
N ALA A 286 -109.98 52.40 -13.54
CA ALA A 286 -111.39 52.17 -13.91
C ALA A 286 -112.39 52.61 -12.83
N ALA A 287 -111.99 52.70 -11.56
CA ALA A 287 -112.79 53.27 -10.49
C ALA A 287 -112.79 54.81 -10.51
N ALA A 288 -111.63 55.43 -10.77
CA ALA A 288 -111.49 56.88 -10.88
C ALA A 288 -112.23 57.48 -12.10
N GLU A 289 -112.31 56.73 -13.21
CA GLU A 289 -113.03 57.18 -14.41
C GLU A 289 -114.57 57.11 -14.24
N ARG A 290 -115.08 56.10 -13.53
CA ARG A 290 -116.52 55.97 -13.20
C ARG A 290 -117.00 57.07 -12.24
N GLN A 291 -116.15 57.51 -11.32
CA GLN A 291 -116.46 58.61 -10.41
C GLN A 291 -116.56 59.96 -11.15
N ARG A 292 -115.64 60.22 -12.09
CA ARG A 292 -115.64 61.48 -12.89
C ARG A 292 -116.85 61.62 -13.80
N GLN A 293 -117.38 60.51 -14.34
CA GLN A 293 -118.58 60.53 -15.18
C GLN A 293 -119.87 60.76 -14.38
N ALA A 294 -119.93 60.32 -13.12
CA ALA A 294 -121.08 60.57 -12.23
C ALA A 294 -121.14 62.04 -11.77
N ASP A 295 -120.00 62.65 -11.46
CA ASP A 295 -119.93 64.03 -10.94
C ASP A 295 -120.18 65.10 -12.05
N GLU A 296 -119.81 64.83 -13.31
CA GLU A 296 -120.07 65.77 -14.43
C GLU A 296 -121.56 65.75 -14.86
N GLN A 297 -122.21 64.60 -14.84
CA GLN A 297 -123.63 64.48 -15.19
C GLN A 297 -124.55 65.18 -14.16
N ALA A 298 -124.21 65.12 -12.88
CA ALA A 298 -124.94 65.82 -11.81
C ALA A 298 -124.81 67.35 -11.90
N ARG A 299 -123.69 67.88 -12.44
CA ARG A 299 -123.49 69.32 -12.59
C ARG A 299 -124.34 69.93 -13.73
N ILE A 300 -124.56 69.17 -14.81
CA ILE A 300 -125.33 69.61 -15.99
C ILE A 300 -126.83 69.71 -15.67
N GLU A 301 -127.37 68.79 -14.87
CA GLU A 301 -128.79 68.81 -14.48
C GLU A 301 -129.13 69.93 -13.48
N ALA A 302 -128.20 70.28 -12.58
CA ALA A 302 -128.38 71.37 -11.63
C ALA A 302 -128.34 72.77 -12.28
N GLU A 303 -127.55 72.95 -13.34
CA GLU A 303 -127.43 74.25 -14.04
C GLU A 303 -128.60 74.54 -14.99
N ALA A 304 -129.25 73.51 -15.52
CA ALA A 304 -130.46 73.64 -16.34
C ALA A 304 -131.69 74.11 -15.52
N LEU A 305 -131.83 73.63 -14.29
CA LEU A 305 -132.98 73.96 -13.41
C LEU A 305 -132.93 75.41 -12.88
N ALA A 306 -131.73 75.99 -12.74
CA ALA A 306 -131.53 77.35 -12.24
C ALA A 306 -131.87 78.42 -13.30
N ARG A 307 -131.66 78.14 -14.59
CA ARG A 307 -131.94 79.08 -15.69
C ARG A 307 -133.42 79.23 -16.03
N GLU A 308 -134.25 78.23 -15.71
CA GLU A 308 -135.69 78.30 -15.96
C GLU A 308 -136.42 79.18 -14.93
N LYS A 309 -136.00 79.16 -13.67
CA LYS A 309 -136.64 79.95 -12.59
C LYS A 309 -136.37 81.45 -12.69
N ASP A 310 -135.20 81.86 -13.21
CA ASP A 310 -134.84 83.29 -13.37
C ASP A 310 -135.61 83.99 -14.52
N ARG A 311 -135.95 83.27 -15.60
CA ARG A 311 -136.76 83.84 -16.70
C ARG A 311 -138.21 84.12 -16.29
N ALA A 312 -138.80 83.23 -15.48
CA ALA A 312 -140.18 83.37 -15.04
C ALA A 312 -140.36 84.60 -14.12
N HIS A 313 -139.38 84.87 -13.25
CA HIS A 313 -139.43 86.02 -12.32
C HIS A 313 -139.36 87.37 -13.06
N LYS A 314 -138.44 87.51 -14.01
CA LYS A 314 -138.26 88.76 -14.79
C LYS A 314 -139.48 89.13 -15.62
N SER A 315 -140.15 88.14 -16.20
CA SER A 315 -141.36 88.37 -17.01
C SER A 315 -142.57 88.84 -16.17
N ALA A 316 -142.69 88.37 -14.92
CA ALA A 316 -143.79 88.76 -14.04
C ALA A 316 -143.67 90.23 -13.61
N VAL A 317 -142.46 90.69 -13.26
CA VAL A 317 -142.20 92.06 -12.83
C VAL A 317 -142.45 93.09 -13.95
N MET A 318 -142.02 92.79 -15.19
CA MET A 318 -142.30 93.69 -16.33
C MET A 318 -143.80 93.81 -16.61
N LYS A 319 -144.57 92.72 -16.43
CA LYS A 319 -146.01 92.72 -16.64
C LYS A 319 -146.73 93.60 -15.62
N ALA A 320 -146.36 93.52 -14.34
CA ALA A 320 -146.90 94.36 -13.28
C ALA A 320 -146.59 95.87 -13.50
N ALA A 321 -145.37 96.21 -13.93
CA ALA A 321 -145.00 97.58 -14.27
C ALA A 321 -145.82 98.14 -15.45
N LYS A 322 -146.12 97.31 -16.46
CA LYS A 322 -146.98 97.69 -17.59
C LYS A 322 -148.39 98.01 -17.13
N GLU A 323 -148.98 97.14 -16.32
CA GLU A 323 -150.35 97.29 -15.82
C GLU A 323 -150.50 98.57 -14.95
N ALA A 324 -149.52 98.87 -14.09
CA ALA A 324 -149.54 100.07 -13.27
C ALA A 324 -149.50 101.39 -14.08
N ILE A 325 -148.74 101.43 -15.17
CA ILE A 325 -148.65 102.60 -16.06
C ILE A 325 -149.96 102.83 -16.83
N MET A 326 -150.69 101.77 -17.19
CA MET A 326 -151.97 101.88 -17.89
C MET A 326 -153.05 102.61 -17.09
N THR A 327 -153.00 102.57 -15.75
CA THR A 327 -153.95 103.28 -14.86
C THR A 327 -153.90 104.81 -14.98
N ALA A 328 -152.86 105.38 -15.60
CA ALA A 328 -152.68 106.82 -15.78
C ALA A 328 -153.33 107.39 -17.08
N GLY A 329 -154.12 106.59 -17.80
CA GLY A 329 -154.87 107.03 -18.99
C GLY A 329 -154.14 106.88 -20.34
N VAL A 330 -153.07 106.08 -20.40
CA VAL A 330 -152.31 105.75 -21.62
C VAL A 330 -152.69 104.41 -22.22
N THR A 331 -152.59 104.27 -23.55
CA THR A 331 -152.93 103.04 -24.28
C THR A 331 -151.91 101.91 -24.07
N GLU A 332 -152.33 100.65 -24.24
CA GLU A 332 -151.48 99.47 -23.97
C GLU A 332 -150.18 99.45 -24.80
N GLU A 333 -150.23 99.88 -26.06
CA GLU A 333 -149.03 99.98 -26.89
C GLU A 333 -148.03 101.01 -26.36
N GLN A 334 -148.53 102.14 -25.85
CA GLN A 334 -147.69 103.18 -25.26
C GLN A 334 -147.11 102.73 -23.91
N ALA A 335 -147.89 102.05 -23.07
CA ALA A 335 -147.40 101.48 -21.81
C ALA A 335 -146.31 100.42 -22.04
N LYS A 336 -146.48 99.55 -23.05
CA LYS A 336 -145.48 98.54 -23.43
C LYS A 336 -144.19 99.17 -23.96
N ALA A 337 -144.30 100.25 -24.73
CA ALA A 337 -143.14 101.01 -25.20
C ALA A 337 -142.37 101.68 -24.03
N ILE A 338 -143.09 102.24 -23.06
CA ILE A 338 -142.50 102.89 -21.87
C ILE A 338 -141.78 101.87 -20.99
N VAL A 339 -142.41 100.73 -20.66
CA VAL A 339 -141.75 99.66 -19.88
C VAL A 339 -140.51 99.14 -20.59
N LYS A 340 -140.56 98.99 -21.92
CA LYS A 340 -139.42 98.52 -22.72
C LYS A 340 -138.26 99.53 -22.71
N LEU A 341 -138.54 100.83 -22.79
CA LEU A 341 -137.53 101.90 -22.72
C LEU A 341 -136.88 101.99 -21.33
N ILE A 342 -137.63 101.76 -20.25
CA ILE A 342 -137.08 101.75 -18.88
C ILE A 342 -136.27 100.46 -18.65
N ALA A 343 -136.75 99.31 -19.12
CA ALA A 343 -136.02 98.03 -19.00
C ALA A 343 -134.71 98.02 -19.81
N SER A 344 -134.65 98.73 -20.94
CA SER A 344 -133.42 98.90 -21.75
C SER A 344 -132.51 100.01 -21.26
N GLY A 345 -132.84 100.70 -20.16
CA GLY A 345 -132.03 101.79 -19.59
C GLY A 345 -131.99 103.06 -20.44
N SER A 346 -132.93 103.23 -21.38
CA SER A 346 -132.96 104.33 -22.34
C SER A 346 -133.62 105.60 -21.79
N VAL A 347 -134.24 105.54 -20.60
CA VAL A 347 -134.77 106.69 -19.86
C VAL A 347 -133.81 107.04 -18.71
N PRO A 348 -133.14 108.20 -18.72
CA PRO A 348 -132.18 108.55 -17.68
C PRO A 348 -132.84 108.69 -16.30
N ARG A 349 -132.16 108.16 -15.26
CA ARG A 349 -132.55 108.23 -13.83
C ARG A 349 -133.80 107.41 -13.40
N VAL A 350 -134.24 106.42 -14.18
CA VAL A 350 -135.32 105.45 -13.80
C VAL A 350 -134.93 104.02 -14.21
N SER A 351 -135.21 102.99 -13.39
CA SER A 351 -134.90 101.57 -13.68
C SER A 351 -135.94 100.60 -13.11
N ILE A 352 -136.06 99.40 -13.67
CA ILE A 352 -136.87 98.28 -13.12
C ILE A 352 -135.95 97.35 -12.33
N SER A 353 -136.28 97.08 -11.06
CA SER A 353 -135.63 96.05 -10.24
C SER A 353 -136.36 94.72 -10.42
N TYR A 354 -135.64 93.64 -10.72
CA TYR A 354 -136.21 92.31 -10.95
C TYR A 354 -136.16 91.41 -9.73
#